data_AF-A0A7C7U653-F1
#
_entry.id   AF-A0A7C7U653-F1
#
_cell.length_a   1.000
_cell.length_b   1.000
_cell.length_c   1.000
_cell.angle_alpha   90.00
_cell.angle_beta   90.00
_cell.angle_gamma   90.00
#
_symmetry.space_group_name_H-M   'P 1'
#
loop_
_entity.id
_entity.type
_entity.pdbx_description
1 polymer ?
#
loop_
_entity_poly.entity_id
_entity_poly.type
_entity_poly.pdbx_seq_one_letter_code
_entity_poly.pdbx_strand_id
1 'polypeptide(L)'
;MPPSAPPPEPKPANRRPPPFRPRFTIGIFYLVAFFFLFSFLQILPDLIALLEMPPGPDQKAAAAEAARLHSSPLVASLLALFATSIGSYYRVLPGMKID
;
A
#
# COMPACT_ATOMS: atom_id res chain seq x y z
N MET A 1 61.22 -31.08 2.60
CA MET A 1 59.76 -31.00 2.85
C MET A 1 59.21 -29.91 1.94
N PRO A 2 58.43 -30.24 0.90
CA PRO A 2 57.80 -29.19 0.08
C PRO A 2 56.71 -28.47 0.90
N PRO A 3 56.53 -27.15 0.71
CA PRO A 3 55.52 -26.37 1.43
C PRO A 3 54.11 -26.85 1.05
N SER A 4 53.28 -27.04 2.07
CA SER A 4 51.86 -27.39 1.95
C SER A 4 51.12 -26.32 1.15
N ALA A 5 50.34 -26.73 0.15
CA ALA A 5 49.53 -25.83 -0.65
C ALA A 5 48.60 -24.97 0.24
N PRO A 6 48.39 -23.69 -0.10
CA PRO A 6 47.49 -22.83 0.66
C PRO A 6 46.05 -23.37 0.60
N PRO A 7 45.25 -23.16 1.66
CA PRO A 7 43.87 -23.62 1.71
C PRO A 7 43.03 -22.99 0.59
N PRO A 8 42.10 -23.75 -0.01
CA PRO A 8 41.27 -23.26 -1.11
C PRO A 8 40.41 -22.09 -0.65
N GLU A 9 40.41 -21.01 -1.43
CA GLU A 9 39.56 -19.84 -1.16
C GLU A 9 38.08 -20.25 -1.17
N PRO A 10 37.27 -19.73 -0.21
CA PRO A 10 35.85 -20.00 -0.16
C PRO A 10 35.17 -19.43 -1.40
N LYS A 11 34.66 -20.30 -2.27
CA LYS A 11 33.89 -19.89 -3.44
C LYS A 11 32.72 -19.01 -3.00
N PRO A 12 32.50 -17.85 -3.64
CA PRO A 12 31.39 -16.97 -3.29
C PRO A 12 30.07 -17.73 -3.44
N ALA A 13 29.28 -17.77 -2.37
CA ALA A 13 27.98 -18.40 -2.36
C ALA A 13 27.12 -17.79 -3.48
N ASN A 14 26.70 -18.62 -4.42
CA ASN A 14 25.84 -18.24 -5.53
C ASN A 14 24.46 -17.83 -4.98
N ARG A 15 24.29 -16.54 -4.68
CA ARG A 15 23.01 -15.97 -4.21
C ARG A 15 22.07 -15.82 -5.40
N ARG A 16 21.32 -16.88 -5.69
CA ARG A 16 20.20 -16.78 -6.64
C ARG A 16 19.18 -15.77 -6.11
N PRO A 17 18.65 -14.86 -6.96
CA PRO A 17 17.61 -13.95 -6.54
C PRO A 17 16.34 -14.73 -6.14
N PRO A 18 15.56 -14.23 -5.17
CA PRO A 18 14.32 -14.88 -4.76
C PRO A 18 13.34 -14.95 -5.94
N PRO A 19 12.57 -16.05 -6.06
CA PRO A 19 11.58 -16.18 -7.13
C PRO A 19 10.47 -15.12 -6.97
N PHE A 20 9.97 -14.62 -8.10
CA PHE A 20 8.83 -13.69 -8.13
C PHE A 20 7.61 -14.33 -7.46
N ARG A 21 6.92 -13.56 -6.61
CA ARG A 21 5.72 -13.98 -5.87
C ARG A 21 4.52 -13.14 -6.32
N PRO A 22 3.79 -13.51 -7.38
CA PRO A 22 2.69 -12.72 -7.94
C PRO A 22 1.65 -12.32 -6.87
N ARG A 23 1.36 -13.22 -5.94
CA ARG A 23 0.39 -13.02 -4.85
C ARG A 23 0.78 -11.86 -3.92
N PHE A 24 2.08 -11.70 -3.66
CA PHE A 24 2.57 -10.61 -2.83
C PHE A 24 2.35 -9.26 -3.52
N THR A 25 2.68 -9.18 -4.81
CA THR A 25 2.47 -7.97 -5.62
C THR A 25 0.98 -7.61 -5.71
N ILE A 26 0.11 -8.60 -5.95
CA ILE A 26 -1.34 -8.41 -5.97
C ILE A 26 -1.86 -7.90 -4.60
N GLY A 27 -1.36 -8.48 -3.50
CA GLY A 27 -1.70 -8.01 -2.15
C GLY A 27 -1.31 -6.55 -1.92
N ILE A 28 -0.14 -6.12 -2.39
CA ILE A 28 0.27 -4.71 -2.33
C ILE A 28 -0.67 -3.82 -3.14
N PHE A 29 -1.07 -4.24 -4.34
CA PHE A 29 -2.01 -3.46 -5.15
C PHE A 29 -3.36 -3.29 -4.46
N TYR A 30 -3.89 -4.34 -3.83
CA TYR A 30 -5.11 -4.22 -3.02
C TYR A 30 -4.94 -3.29 -1.82
N LEU A 31 -3.81 -3.39 -1.12
CA LEU A 31 -3.51 -2.50 -0.01
C LEU A 31 -3.49 -1.03 -0.44
N VAL A 32 -2.81 -0.73 -1.54
CA VAL A 32 -2.73 0.62 -2.11
C VAL A 32 -4.11 1.07 -2.59
N ALA A 33 -4.87 0.22 -3.27
CA ALA A 33 -6.22 0.54 -3.74
C ALA A 33 -7.16 0.86 -2.58
N PHE A 34 -7.17 0.04 -1.52
CA PHE A 34 -7.98 0.30 -0.34
C PHE A 34 -7.52 1.55 0.41
N PHE A 35 -6.22 1.82 0.47
CA PHE A 35 -5.71 3.05 1.07
C PHE A 35 -6.28 4.28 0.36
N PHE A 36 -6.22 4.33 -0.97
CA PHE A 36 -6.78 5.44 -1.73
C PHE A 36 -8.30 5.52 -1.60
N LEU A 37 -9.00 4.38 -1.62
CA LEU A 37 -10.45 4.33 -1.43
C LEU A 37 -10.85 4.91 -0.07
N PHE A 38 -10.23 4.48 1.02
CA PHE A 38 -10.56 4.98 2.35
C PHE A 38 -10.13 6.43 2.56
N SER A 39 -9.00 6.84 1.98
CA SER A 39 -8.58 8.25 2.01
C SER A 39 -9.58 9.14 1.27
N PHE A 40 -10.08 8.68 0.12
CA PHE A 40 -11.11 9.38 -0.64
C PHE A 40 -12.44 9.44 0.14
N LEU A 41 -12.88 8.33 0.73
CA LEU A 41 -14.11 8.30 1.52
C LEU A 41 -14.06 9.22 2.75
N GLN A 42 -12.89 9.45 3.34
CA GLN A 42 -12.73 10.39 4.46
C GLN A 42 -13.00 11.84 4.04
N ILE A 43 -12.54 12.25 2.86
CA ILE A 43 -12.71 13.63 2.36
C ILE A 43 -13.98 13.83 1.54
N LEU A 44 -14.68 12.74 1.18
CA LEU A 44 -15.88 12.77 0.34
C LEU A 44 -16.99 13.69 0.90
N PRO A 45 -17.30 13.69 2.21
CA PRO A 45 -18.31 14.61 2.77
C PRO A 45 -17.94 16.08 2.55
N ASP A 46 -16.66 16.42 2.71
CA ASP A 46 -16.18 17.79 2.52
C ASP A 46 -16.21 18.19 1.04
N LEU A 47 -15.90 17.25 0.13
CA LEU A 47 -16.07 17.46 -1.31
C LEU A 47 -17.52 17.74 -1.68
N ILE A 48 -18.48 17.07 -1.03
CA ILE A 48 -19.91 17.34 -1.23
C ILE A 48 -20.26 18.74 -0.71
N ALA A 49 -19.81 19.11 0.49
CA ALA A 49 -20.04 20.45 1.04
C ALA A 49 -19.41 21.56 0.18
N LEU A 50 -18.27 21.29 -0.45
CA LEU A 50 -17.63 22.21 -1.40
C LEU A 50 -18.44 22.45 -2.67
N LEU A 51 -19.25 21.49 -3.11
CA LEU A 51 -20.14 21.65 -4.27
C LEU A 51 -21.30 22.60 -3.99
N GLU A 52 -21.67 22.77 -2.71
CA GLU A 52 -22.71 23.71 -2.29
C GLU A 52 -22.19 25.16 -2.17
N MET A 53 -20.88 25.35 -2.13
CA MET A 53 -20.26 26.68 -2.08
C MET A 53 -20.12 27.30 -3.48
N PRO A 54 -20.34 28.62 -3.62
CA PRO A 54 -20.06 29.33 -4.86
C PRO A 54 -18.55 29.25 -5.18
N PRO A 55 -18.19 29.07 -6.47
CA PRO A 55 -16.79 28.98 -6.86
C PRO A 55 -16.06 30.28 -6.57
N GLY A 56 -14.97 30.20 -5.81
CA GLY A 56 -14.25 31.38 -5.34
C GLY A 56 -12.99 31.04 -4.54
N PRO A 57 -12.23 32.05 -4.09
CA PRO A 57 -11.04 31.85 -3.25
C PRO A 57 -11.37 31.13 -1.93
N ASP A 58 -12.55 31.38 -1.37
CA ASP A 58 -13.02 30.76 -0.13
C ASP A 58 -13.23 29.24 -0.28
N GLN A 59 -13.71 28.80 -1.45
CA GLN A 59 -13.84 27.37 -1.77
C GLN A 59 -12.48 26.66 -1.76
N LYS A 60 -11.41 27.31 -2.26
CA LYS A 60 -10.06 26.74 -2.24
C LYS A 60 -9.49 26.64 -0.83
N ALA A 61 -9.73 27.66 0.00
CA ALA A 61 -9.31 27.65 1.40
C ALA A 61 -10.03 26.55 2.18
N ALA A 62 -11.35 26.44 2.03
CA ALA A 62 -12.16 25.39 2.65
C ALA A 62 -11.72 23.98 2.21
N ALA A 63 -11.38 23.80 0.93
CA ALA A 63 -10.85 22.53 0.43
C ALA A 63 -9.49 22.14 1.04
N ALA A 64 -8.58 23.11 1.16
CA ALA A 64 -7.27 22.87 1.76
C ALA A 64 -7.39 22.55 3.27
N GLU A 65 -8.31 23.21 3.97
CA GLU A 65 -8.55 23.00 5.39
C GLU A 65 -9.22 21.65 5.66
N ALA A 66 -10.23 21.28 4.87
CA ALA A 66 -10.86 19.97 4.93
C ALA A 66 -9.85 18.83 4.70
N ALA A 67 -9.02 18.94 3.67
CA ALA A 67 -7.96 17.95 3.40
C ALA A 67 -6.99 17.80 4.57
N ARG A 68 -6.70 18.88 5.30
CA ARG A 68 -5.77 18.86 6.43
C ARG A 68 -6.38 18.28 7.71
N LEU A 69 -7.66 18.57 7.97
CA LEU A 69 -8.34 18.15 9.20
C LEU A 69 -8.87 16.71 9.10
N HIS A 70 -9.39 16.31 7.93
CA HIS A 70 -10.13 15.06 7.77
C HIS A 70 -9.33 13.96 7.05
N SER A 71 -8.22 14.28 6.37
CA SER A 71 -7.32 13.24 5.87
C SER A 71 -6.41 12.77 7.01
N SER A 72 -6.74 11.63 7.62
CA SER A 72 -5.84 10.94 8.53
C SER A 72 -5.21 9.76 7.81
N PRO A 73 -3.96 9.89 7.32
CA PRO A 73 -3.27 8.82 6.60
C PRO A 73 -3.15 7.55 7.45
N LEU A 74 -3.06 7.71 8.78
CA LEU A 74 -3.00 6.60 9.73
C LEU A 74 -4.29 5.79 9.70
N VAL A 75 -5.45 6.45 9.78
CA VAL A 75 -6.76 5.79 9.76
C VAL A 75 -6.97 5.08 8.41
N ALA A 76 -6.63 5.75 7.31
CA ALA A 76 -6.70 5.13 5.98
C ALA A 76 -5.79 3.89 5.86
N SER A 77 -4.58 3.96 6.41
CA SER A 77 -3.63 2.84 6.42
C SER A 77 -4.13 1.67 7.25
N LEU A 78 -4.68 1.93 8.43
CA LEU A 78 -5.24 0.88 9.30
C LEU A 78 -6.43 0.19 8.65
N LEU A 79 -7.36 0.96 8.05
CA LEU A 79 -8.50 0.41 7.32
C LEU A 79 -8.06 -0.38 6.09
N ALA A 80 -7.08 0.11 5.34
CA ALA A 80 -6.54 -0.57 4.18
C ALA A 80 -5.88 -1.90 4.55
N LEU A 81 -5.06 -1.91 5.61
CA LEU A 81 -4.44 -3.12 6.15
C LEU A 81 -5.51 -4.12 6.61
N PHE A 82 -6.51 -3.65 7.34
CA PHE A 82 -7.61 -4.48 7.81
C PHE A 82 -8.42 -5.09 6.67
N ALA A 83 -8.85 -4.29 5.69
CA ALA A 83 -9.60 -4.74 4.52
C ALA A 83 -8.80 -5.72 3.66
N THR A 84 -7.51 -5.44 3.43
CA THR A 84 -6.62 -6.35 2.69
C THR A 84 -6.43 -7.66 3.44
N SER A 85 -6.23 -7.61 4.76
CA SER A 85 -6.02 -8.80 5.58
C SER A 85 -7.25 -9.69 5.60
N ILE A 86 -8.44 -9.13 5.83
CA ILE A 86 -9.71 -9.86 5.80
C ILE A 86 -9.99 -10.40 4.41
N GLY A 87 -9.83 -9.56 3.38
CA GLY A 87 -10.08 -9.95 1.99
C GLY A 87 -9.18 -11.10 1.54
N SER A 88 -7.93 -11.09 2.01
CA SER A 88 -6.95 -12.15 1.80
C SER A 88 -7.33 -13.43 2.55
N TYR A 89 -7.65 -13.31 3.84
CA TYR A 89 -7.98 -14.44 4.71
C TYR A 89 -9.20 -15.22 4.20
N TYR A 90 -10.27 -14.52 3.83
CA TYR A 90 -11.48 -15.15 3.30
C TYR A 90 -11.42 -15.46 1.80
N ARG A 91 -10.29 -15.17 1.13
CA ARG A 91 -10.09 -15.41 -0.32
C ARG A 91 -11.18 -14.77 -1.20
N VAL A 92 -11.75 -13.66 -0.75
CA VAL A 92 -12.74 -12.89 -1.52
C VAL A 92 -12.08 -11.99 -2.55
N LEU A 93 -10.80 -11.68 -2.38
CA LEU A 93 -10.02 -10.90 -3.34
C LEU A 93 -9.69 -11.75 -4.58
N PRO A 94 -10.12 -11.32 -5.79
CA PRO A 94 -9.78 -11.99 -7.04
C PRO A 94 -8.26 -12.15 -7.24
N GLY A 95 -7.84 -13.23 -7.90
CA GLY A 95 -6.41 -13.47 -8.17
C GLY A 95 -5.59 -13.98 -6.97
N MET A 96 -6.21 -14.19 -5.80
CA MET A 96 -5.56 -14.76 -4.61
C MET A 96 -5.97 -16.20 -4.28
N LYS A 97 -6.80 -16.83 -5.14
CA LYS A 97 -7.21 -18.23 -5.00
C LYS A 97 -6.04 -19.18 -5.32
N ILE A 98 -6.03 -20.33 -4.67
CA ILE A 98 -5.13 -21.46 -4.95
C ILE A 98 -6.01 -22.47 -5.66
N ASP A 99 -5.88 -22.57 -6.98
CA ASP A 99 -6.32 -23.75 -7.72
C ASP A 99 -5.26 -24.85 -7.59
#